data_AF-A0A9W6JMX9-F1
#
_entry.id   AF-A0A9W6JMX9-F1
#
_cell.length_a   1.000
_cell.length_b   1.000
_cell.length_c   1.000
_cell.angle_alpha   90.00
_cell.angle_beta   90.00
_cell.angle_gamma   90.00
#
_symmetry.space_group_name_H-M   'P 1'
#
loop_
_entity.id
_entity.type
_entity.pdbx_description
1 polymer ?
#
loop_
_entity_poly.entity_id
_entity_poly.type
_entity_poly.pdbx_seq_one_letter_code
_entity_poly.pdbx_strand_id
1 'polypeptide(L)' 'MGLTHPPQHGRRSAALAERGPLDTRELSHRVMAAKGFASDNDLRKTSAFKIVQALTMQVKRGGLLAGEKRKGAREWRAT' A
#
# COMPACT_ATOMS: atom_id res chain seq x y z
N MET A 1 17.40 -9.32 27.28
CA MET A 1 15.95 -9.24 26.97
C MET A 1 15.81 -8.62 25.59
N GLY A 2 15.57 -9.45 24.56
CA GLY A 2 15.47 -8.98 23.18
C GLY A 2 14.11 -8.33 22.93
N LEU A 3 14.10 -7.04 22.63
CA LEU A 3 12.92 -6.34 22.14
C LEU A 3 12.60 -6.88 20.74
N THR A 4 11.78 -7.94 20.67
CA THR A 4 11.08 -8.34 19.45
C THR A 4 10.23 -7.16 19.02
N HIS A 5 10.74 -6.39 18.06
CA HIS A 5 9.90 -5.54 17.23
C HIS A 5 8.98 -6.47 16.46
N PRO A 6 7.65 -6.44 16.66
CA PRO A 6 6.76 -7.21 15.81
C PRO A 6 6.99 -6.73 14.36
N PRO A 7 7.05 -7.64 13.37
CA PRO A 7 7.15 -7.25 11.99
C PRO A 7 5.99 -6.30 11.67
N GLN A 8 6.32 -5.05 11.38
CA GLN A 8 5.38 -3.96 11.07
C GLN A 8 4.60 -4.21 9.76
N HIS A 9 4.74 -5.41 9.18
CA HIS A 9 4.11 -5.88 7.96
C HIS A 9 2.57 -5.96 8.09
N GLY A 10 2.03 -6.16 9.31
CA GLY A 10 0.59 -6.36 9.53
C GLY A 10 -0.30 -5.10 9.40
N ARG A 11 0.21 -3.89 9.63
CA ARG A 11 -0.65 -2.68 9.62
C ARG A 11 -1.05 -2.20 8.23
N ARG A 12 -0.29 -2.54 7.18
CA ARG A 12 -0.60 -2.12 5.81
C ARG A 12 -1.67 -2.99 5.16
N SER A 13 -1.70 -4.27 5.51
CA SER A 13 -2.73 -5.22 5.08
C SER A 13 -4.07 -4.95 5.77
N ALA A 14 -4.06 -4.50 7.03
CA ALA A 14 -5.27 -4.14 7.78
C ALA A 14 -6.11 -3.07 7.08
N ALA A 15 -5.48 -2.02 6.53
CA ALA A 15 -6.18 -0.95 5.83
C ALA A 15 -6.86 -1.41 4.52
N LEU A 16 -6.36 -2.48 3.89
CA LEU A 16 -6.96 -3.11 2.71
C LEU A 16 -8.09 -4.08 3.09
N ALA A 17 -7.94 -4.78 4.22
CA ALA A 17 -8.96 -5.71 4.72
C ALA A 17 -10.26 -5.00 5.14
N GLU A 18 -10.18 -3.81 5.74
CA GLU A 18 -11.36 -3.08 6.22
C GLU A 18 -12.10 -2.27 5.13
N ARG A 19 -11.43 -1.91 4.03
CA ARG A 19 -11.96 -0.92 3.05
C ARG A 19 -12.14 -1.44 1.63
N GLY A 20 -11.85 -2.72 1.40
CA GLY A 20 -11.95 -3.35 0.08
C GLY A 20 -10.75 -3.05 -0.82
N PRO A 21 -10.77 -3.56 -2.07
CA PRO A 21 -9.68 -3.38 -3.02
C PRO A 21 -9.39 -1.90 -3.28
N LEU A 22 -8.11 -1.54 -3.24
CA LEU A 22 -7.65 -0.19 -3.59
C LEU A 22 -6.63 -0.26 -4.70
N ASP A 23 -6.70 0.71 -5.62
CA ASP A 23 -5.66 0.90 -6.60
C ASP A 23 -4.45 1.65 -6.02
N THR A 24 -3.30 1.50 -6.67
CA THR A 24 -2.06 2.19 -6.27
C THR A 24 -2.24 3.72 -6.15
N ARG A 25 -3.05 4.35 -7.00
CA ARG A 25 -3.24 5.81 -7.03
C ARG A 25 -4.04 6.27 -5.82
N GLU A 26 -5.11 5.58 -5.48
CA GLU A 26 -5.93 5.81 -4.29
C GLU A 26 -5.10 5.62 -3.02
N LEU A 27 -4.31 4.54 -2.95
CA LEU A 27 -3.38 4.30 -1.84
C LEU A 27 -2.39 5.46 -1.67
N SER A 28 -1.80 5.91 -2.78
CA SER A 28 -0.86 7.03 -2.77
C SER A 28 -1.52 8.32 -2.29
N HIS A 29 -2.71 8.62 -2.79
CA HIS A 29 -3.46 9.80 -2.39
C HIS A 29 -3.78 9.79 -0.89
N ARG A 30 -4.21 8.64 -0.34
CA ARG A 30 -4.51 8.50 1.08
C ARG A 30 -3.28 8.60 1.96
N VAL A 31 -2.17 7.96 1.57
CA VAL A 31 -0.89 8.06 2.29
C VAL A 31 -0.40 9.50 2.32
N MET A 32 -0.50 10.22 1.20
CA MET A 32 -0.12 11.63 1.11
C MET A 32 -1.03 12.53 1.94
N ALA A 33 -2.34 12.32 1.87
CA ALA A 33 -3.32 13.07 2.67
C ALA A 33 -3.11 12.86 4.18
N ALA A 34 -2.92 11.61 4.63
CA ALA A 34 -2.66 11.28 6.03
C ALA A 34 -1.36 11.89 6.57
N LYS A 35 -0.40 12.20 5.69
CA LYS A 35 0.88 12.82 6.04
C LYS A 35 0.89 14.34 5.83
N GLY A 36 -0.21 14.95 5.39
CA GLY A 36 -0.29 16.39 5.13
C GLY A 36 0.37 16.85 3.83
N PHE A 37 0.72 15.95 2.91
CA PHE A 37 1.38 16.28 1.64
C PHE A 37 0.44 16.16 0.42
N ALA A 38 -0.87 16.29 0.60
CA ALA A 38 -1.85 16.01 -0.46
C ALA A 38 -1.58 16.77 -1.78
N SER A 39 -1.05 18.00 -1.70
CA SER A 39 -0.80 18.88 -2.85
C SER A 39 0.52 18.60 -3.58
N ASP A 40 1.43 17.83 -3.00
CA ASP A 40 2.77 17.57 -3.57
C ASP A 40 2.70 16.45 -4.62
N ASN A 41 2.74 16.83 -5.89
CA ASN A 41 2.58 15.90 -7.00
C ASN A 41 3.81 15.01 -7.22
N ASP A 42 5.03 15.50 -6.94
CA ASP A 42 6.25 14.74 -7.18
C ASP A 42 6.46 13.72 -6.06
N LEU A 43 6.24 14.14 -4.81
CA LEU A 43 6.23 13.22 -3.67
C LEU A 43 5.13 12.16 -3.82
N ARG A 44 4.02 12.48 -4.50
CA ARG A 44 2.95 11.51 -4.78
C ARG A 44 3.41 10.45 -5.77
N LYS A 45 4.14 10.82 -6.84
CA LYS A 45 4.71 9.85 -7.80
C LYS A 45 5.71 8.92 -7.12
N THR A 46 6.63 9.48 -6.33
CA THR A 46 7.61 8.69 -5.58
C THR A 46 6.92 7.76 -4.58
N SER A 47 5.87 8.24 -3.91
CA SER A 47 5.08 7.44 -2.97
C SER A 47 4.37 6.28 -3.68
N ALA A 48 3.78 6.51 -4.85
CA ALA A 48 3.14 5.47 -5.65
C ALA A 48 4.11 4.35 -6.03
N PHE A 49 5.32 4.71 -6.47
CA PHE A 49 6.35 3.72 -6.80
C PHE A 49 6.75 2.89 -5.56
N LYS A 50 7.00 3.55 -4.42
CA LYS A 50 7.35 2.86 -3.16
C LYS A 50 6.22 1.96 -2.65
N ILE A 51 4.96 2.37 -2.84
CA ILE A 51 3.79 1.56 -2.50
C ILE A 51 3.76 0.29 -3.35
N VAL A 52 3.93 0.40 -4.67
CA VAL A 52 3.98 -0.79 -5.55
C VAL A 52 5.09 -1.74 -5.13
N GLN A 53 6.29 -1.24 -4.85
CA GLN A 53 7.41 -2.08 -4.40
C GLN A 53 7.08 -2.80 -3.09
N ALA A 54 6.55 -2.07 -2.10
CA ALA A 54 6.19 -2.65 -0.80
C ALA A 54 5.09 -3.72 -0.92
N LEU A 55 4.05 -3.46 -1.71
CA LEU A 55 2.94 -4.39 -1.89
C LEU A 55 3.35 -5.60 -2.74
N THR A 56 4.20 -5.42 -3.74
CA THR A 56 4.79 -6.54 -4.49
C THR A 56 5.59 -7.47 -3.58
N MET A 57 6.36 -6.91 -2.65
CA MET A 57 7.07 -7.71 -1.64
C MET A 57 6.12 -8.43 -0.69
N GLN A 58 4.97 -7.85 -0.35
CA GLN A 58 3.95 -8.52 0.46
C GLN A 58 3.25 -9.65 -0.30
N VAL A 59 2.95 -9.47 -1.59
CA VAL A 59 2.41 -10.52 -2.45
C VAL A 59 3.38 -11.71 -2.53
N LYS A 60 4.67 -11.44 -2.74
CA LYS A 60 5.70 -12.50 -2.73
C LYS A 60 5.78 -13.25 -1.41
N ARG A 61 5.42 -12.60 -0.30
CA ARG A 61 5.39 -13.19 1.05
C ARG A 61 4.04 -13.82 1.40
N GLY A 62 3.08 -13.84 0.47
CA GLY A 62 1.75 -14.42 0.68
C GLY A 62 0.82 -13.60 1.59
N GLY A 63 1.13 -12.32 1.84
CA GLY A 63 0.31 -11.47 2.72
C GLY A 63 -0.72 -10.60 1.99
N LEU A 64 -0.72 -10.60 0.65
CA LEU A 64 -1.63 -9.84 -0.21
C LEU A 64 -1.86 -10.56 -1.53
N LEU A 65 -2.97 -10.24 -2.19
CA LEU A 65 -3.26 -10.61 -3.57
C LEU A 65 -3.10 -9.39 -4.50
N ALA A 66 -2.38 -9.59 -5.60
CA ALA A 66 -2.34 -8.63 -6.70
C ALA A 66 -3.51 -8.92 -7.66
N GLY A 67 -4.46 -7.99 -7.73
CA GLY A 67 -5.58 -8.07 -8.65
C GLY A 67 -5.25 -7.58 -10.05
N GLU A 68 -6.29 -7.52 -10.90
CA GLU A 68 -6.19 -6.96 -12.24
C GLU A 68 -5.88 -5.46 -12.23
N LYS A 69 -5.51 -4.93 -13.41
CA LYS A 69 -5.34 -3.48 -13.57
C LYS A 69 -6.70 -2.83 -13.75
N ARG A 70 -7.07 -1.92 -12.85
CA ARG A 70 -8.24 -1.05 -12.98
C ARG A 70 -7.78 0.34 -13.41
N LYS A 71 -8.29 0.84 -14.55
CA LYS A 71 -7.95 2.17 -15.10
C LYS A 71 -6.42 2.41 -15.19
N GLY A 72 -5.66 1.37 -15.52
CA GLY A 72 -4.19 1.41 -15.64
C GLY A 72 -3.40 1.28 -14.33
N ALA A 73 -4.05 1.23 -13.17
CA ALA A 73 -3.42 1.01 -11.87
C ALA A 73 -3.69 -0.41 -11.35
N ARG A 74 -2.71 -1.02 -10.68
CA ARG A 74 -2.87 -2.37 -10.10
C ARG A 74 -3.74 -2.30 -8.85
N GLU A 75 -4.74 -3.17 -8.78
CA GLU A 75 -5.56 -3.37 -7.59
C GLU A 75 -4.84 -4.28 -6.59
N TRP A 76 -4.97 -3.97 -5.31
CA TRP A 76 -4.41 -4.76 -4.23
C TRP A 76 -5.54 -5.21 -3.30
N ARG A 77 -5.49 -6.47 -2.87
CA ARG A 77 -6.49 -7.08 -1.98
C ARG A 77 -5.80 -7.78 -0.82
N ALA A 78 -6.39 -7.70 0.37
CA ALA A 78 -6.00 -8.56 1.47
C ALA A 78 -6.34 -10.02 1.12
N THR A 79 -5.52 -10.96 1.60
CA THR A 79 -5.80 -12.40 1.53
C THR A 79 -6.93 -12.77 2.48
#